data_AF-A0A963R2W4-F1
#
_entry.id   AF-A0A963R2W4-F1
#
_cell.length_a   1.000
_cell.length_b   1.000
_cell.length_c   1.000
_cell.angle_alpha   90.00
_cell.angle_beta   90.00
_cell.angle_gamma   90.00
#
_symmetry.space_group_name_H-M   'P 1'
#
loop_
_entity.id
_entity.type
_entity.pdbx_description
1 polymer ?
#
loop_
_entity_poly.entity_id
_entity_poly.type
_entity_poly.pdbx_seq_one_letter_code
_entity_poly.pdbx_strand_id
1 'polypeptide(L)'
;RHPELDKLVTNALATNRDFIAPTLHRRKPEAGEAAALAALDEELAAAAEDASAEELQNLVYEIGKDPHYGFESLRDWFKALYETLLGSSQGPRMGSFIALYGIANTRKLIAEALD
;
A
#
# COMPACT_ATOMS: atom_id res chain seq x y z
N ARG A 1 -26.93 17.11 -1.46
CA ARG A 1 -26.67 16.02 -2.43
C ARG A 1 -26.13 16.68 -3.70
N HIS A 2 -25.01 16.19 -4.26
CA HIS A 2 -24.34 16.81 -5.42
C HIS A 2 -24.41 15.85 -6.61
N PRO A 3 -25.43 15.96 -7.49
CA PRO A 3 -25.70 14.97 -8.54
C PRO A 3 -24.54 14.78 -9.54
N GLU A 4 -23.77 15.83 -9.80
CA GLU A 4 -22.60 15.77 -10.67
C GLU A 4 -21.45 14.98 -10.02
N LEU A 5 -21.23 15.17 -8.72
CA LEU A 5 -20.24 14.40 -7.96
C LEU A 5 -20.63 12.92 -7.90
N ASP A 6 -21.91 12.62 -7.65
CA ASP A 6 -22.43 11.25 -7.62
C ASP A 6 -22.19 10.54 -8.96
N LYS A 7 -22.35 11.26 -10.08
CA LYS A 7 -22.07 10.75 -11.43
C LYS A 7 -20.58 10.48 -11.64
N LEU A 8 -19.69 11.36 -11.17
CA LEU A 8 -18.24 11.17 -11.26
C LEU A 8 -17.79 9.95 -10.45
N VAL A 9 -18.30 9.77 -9.23
CA VAL A 9 -18.01 8.58 -8.40
C VAL A 9 -18.47 7.30 -9.10
N THR A 10 -19.68 7.30 -9.66
CA THR A 10 -20.22 6.15 -10.40
C THR A 10 -19.32 5.77 -11.59
N ASN A 11 -18.88 6.77 -12.35
CA ASN A 11 -17.96 6.56 -13.47
C ASN A 11 -16.61 6.03 -13.01
N ALA A 12 -16.03 6.59 -11.94
CA ALA A 12 -14.75 6.13 -11.39
C ALA A 12 -14.81 4.67 -10.93
N LEU A 13 -15.91 4.27 -10.26
CA LEU A 13 -16.14 2.89 -9.84
C LEU A 13 -16.28 1.94 -11.05
N ALA A 14 -17.02 2.35 -12.08
CA ALA A 14 -17.16 1.56 -13.31
C ALA A 14 -15.81 1.41 -14.02
N THR A 15 -15.03 2.50 -14.12
CA THR A 15 -13.68 2.45 -14.72
C THR A 15 -12.76 1.52 -13.94
N ASN A 16 -12.77 1.60 -12.61
CA ASN A 16 -11.98 0.70 -11.79
C ASN A 16 -12.37 -0.76 -12.00
N ARG A 17 -13.67 -1.07 -11.98
CA ARG A 17 -14.20 -2.42 -12.17
C ARG A 17 -13.86 -2.99 -13.55
N ASP A 18 -14.06 -2.21 -14.61
CA ASP A 18 -14.04 -2.73 -15.98
C ASP A 18 -12.64 -2.71 -16.61
N PHE A 19 -11.74 -1.82 -16.15
CA PHE A 19 -10.44 -1.60 -16.80
C PHE A 19 -9.22 -1.69 -15.88
N ILE A 20 -9.35 -1.40 -14.58
CA ILE A 20 -8.20 -1.39 -13.65
C ILE A 20 -8.11 -2.71 -12.89
N ALA A 21 -9.15 -3.08 -12.14
CA ALA A 21 -9.16 -4.28 -11.31
C ALA A 21 -8.76 -5.57 -12.06
N PRO A 22 -9.15 -5.79 -13.33
CA PRO A 22 -8.73 -6.98 -14.08
C PRO A 22 -7.22 -7.04 -14.39
N THR A 23 -6.50 -5.92 -14.29
CA THR A 23 -5.05 -5.86 -14.54
C THR A 23 -4.22 -5.98 -13.27
N LEU A 24 -4.86 -5.92 -12.09
CA LEU A 24 -4.18 -6.00 -10.80
C LEU A 24 -3.78 -7.44 -10.50
N HIS A 25 -2.48 -7.71 -10.53
CA HIS A 25 -1.91 -9.01 -10.23
C HIS A 25 -0.82 -8.86 -9.17
N ARG A 26 -1.14 -9.29 -7.93
CA ARG A 26 -0.16 -9.31 -6.85
C ARG A 26 0.90 -10.36 -7.13
N ARG A 27 2.18 -9.97 -7.08
CA ARG A 27 3.29 -10.92 -7.08
C ARG A 27 3.70 -11.27 -5.65
N LYS A 28 4.39 -12.40 -5.47
CA LYS A 28 5.06 -12.70 -4.20
C LYS A 28 6.25 -11.74 -3.97
N PRO A 29 6.51 -11.34 -2.71
CA PRO A 29 7.70 -10.58 -2.37
C PRO A 29 8.97 -11.42 -2.50
N GLU A 30 10.07 -10.77 -2.82
CA GLU A 30 11.42 -11.33 -2.69
C GLU A 30 11.87 -11.33 -1.23
N ALA A 31 13.00 -11.99 -0.91
CA ALA A 31 13.43 -12.18 0.48
C ALA A 31 13.61 -10.85 1.25
N GLY A 32 14.24 -9.84 0.65
CA GLY A 32 14.42 -8.52 1.27
C GLY A 32 13.10 -7.76 1.42
N GLU A 33 12.23 -7.85 0.41
CA GLU A 33 10.90 -7.24 0.43
C GLU A 33 9.99 -7.88 1.49
N ALA A 34 10.04 -9.20 1.65
CA ALA A 34 9.28 -9.92 2.66
C ALA A 34 9.69 -9.51 4.07
N ALA A 35 11.00 -9.35 4.31
CA ALA A 35 11.51 -8.84 5.58
C ALA A 35 11.07 -7.39 5.84
N ALA A 36 11.10 -6.53 4.82
CA ALA A 36 10.63 -5.14 4.92
C ALA A 36 9.12 -5.06 5.17
N LEU A 37 8.33 -5.91 4.51
CA LEU A 37 6.89 -6.02 4.72
C LEU A 37 6.56 -6.47 6.14
N ALA A 38 7.27 -7.48 6.66
CA ALA A 38 7.09 -7.92 8.05
C ALA A 38 7.44 -6.80 9.05
N ALA A 39 8.50 -6.05 8.82
CA ALA A 39 8.84 -4.91 9.67
C ALA A 39 7.80 -3.77 9.58
N LEU A 40 7.26 -3.50 8.38
CA LEU A 40 6.17 -2.56 8.23
C LEU A 40 4.91 -3.03 8.98
N ASP A 41 4.61 -4.33 8.98
CA ASP A 41 3.48 -4.87 9.77
C ASP A 41 3.63 -4.58 11.27
N GLU A 42 4.83 -4.76 11.82
CA GLU A 42 5.12 -4.48 13.23
C GLU A 42 5.02 -2.98 13.56
N GLU A 43 5.58 -2.10 12.71
CA GLU A 43 5.44 -0.64 12.87
C GLU A 43 3.97 -0.20 12.81
N LEU A 44 3.18 -0.80 11.90
CA LEU A 44 1.76 -0.56 11.80
C LEU A 44 0.98 -1.13 13.00
N ALA A 45 1.44 -2.22 13.61
CA ALA A 45 0.86 -2.77 14.83
C ALA A 45 1.03 -1.84 16.03
N ALA A 46 2.16 -1.12 16.08
CA ALA A 46 2.48 -0.17 17.14
C ALA A 46 1.91 1.24 16.91
N ALA A 47 1.48 1.55 15.68
CA ALA A 47 0.91 2.84 15.33
C ALA A 47 -0.46 3.08 16.00
N ALA A 48 -0.77 4.35 16.28
CA ALA A 48 -2.09 4.75 16.74
C ALA A 48 -3.16 4.47 15.66
N GLU A 49 -4.35 4.04 16.06
CA GLU A 49 -5.44 3.73 15.11
C GLU A 49 -5.86 4.94 14.26
N ASP A 50 -5.69 6.15 14.80
CA ASP A 50 -5.99 7.43 14.15
C ASP A 50 -4.73 8.14 13.60
N ALA A 51 -3.61 7.41 13.47
CA ALA A 51 -2.38 7.95 12.90
C ALA A 51 -2.63 8.62 11.55
N SER A 52 -2.06 9.81 11.37
CA SER A 52 -2.25 10.61 10.18
C SER A 52 -1.57 9.96 8.96
N ALA A 53 -2.04 10.31 7.77
CA ALA A 53 -1.40 9.90 6.51
C ALA A 53 0.07 10.32 6.41
N GLU A 54 0.49 11.37 7.13
CA GLU A 54 1.89 11.81 7.19
C GLU A 54 2.73 10.91 8.10
N GLU A 55 2.25 10.61 9.31
CA GLU A 55 2.91 9.70 10.25
C GLU A 55 3.07 8.30 9.63
N LEU A 56 1.99 7.76 9.04
CA LEU A 56 2.03 6.48 8.34
C LEU A 56 2.98 6.48 7.14
N GLN A 57 3.02 7.60 6.39
CA GLN A 57 3.97 7.73 5.29
C GLN A 57 5.42 7.73 5.79
N ASN A 58 5.69 8.35 6.95
CA ASN A 58 7.03 8.36 7.54
C ASN A 58 7.47 6.95 7.96
N LEU A 59 6.59 6.16 8.59
CA LEU A 59 6.88 4.75 8.90
C LEU A 59 7.28 3.97 7.63
N VAL A 60 6.50 4.10 6.56
CA VAL A 60 6.80 3.46 5.27
C VAL A 60 8.16 3.91 4.69
N TYR A 61 8.51 5.19 4.84
CA TYR A 61 9.81 5.71 4.39
C TYR A 61 10.97 5.19 5.22
N GLU A 62 10.84 5.12 6.55
CA GLU A 62 11.92 4.64 7.41
C GLU A 62 12.28 3.18 7.11
N ILE A 63 11.27 2.31 6.90
CA ILE A 63 11.49 0.94 6.41
C ILE A 63 12.28 0.95 5.09
N GLY A 64 11.85 1.74 4.11
CA GLY A 64 12.49 1.78 2.80
C GLY A 64 13.90 2.38 2.77
N LYS A 65 14.32 3.09 3.82
CA LYS A 65 15.68 3.64 3.95
C LYS A 65 16.65 2.67 4.60
N ASP A 66 16.16 1.63 5.28
CA ASP A 66 17.04 0.69 5.96
C ASP A 66 17.80 -0.16 4.92
N PRO A 67 19.14 -0.02 4.83
CA PRO A 67 19.94 -0.77 3.86
C PRO A 67 19.89 -2.29 4.11
N HIS A 68 19.45 -2.74 5.29
CA HIS A 68 19.27 -4.16 5.60
C HIS A 68 18.32 -4.87 4.63
N TYR A 69 17.32 -4.17 4.10
CA TYR A 69 16.34 -4.75 3.18
C TYR A 69 16.80 -4.75 1.71
N GLY A 70 17.93 -4.11 1.40
CA GLY A 70 18.58 -4.22 0.10
C GLY A 70 17.96 -3.40 -1.04
N PHE A 71 17.14 -2.39 -0.74
CA PHE A 71 16.62 -1.47 -1.77
C PHE A 71 17.70 -0.49 -2.24
N GLU A 72 17.93 -0.43 -3.55
CA GLU A 72 18.85 0.57 -4.14
C GLU A 72 18.29 1.99 -4.05
N SER A 73 16.95 2.11 -4.07
CA SER A 73 16.26 3.38 -3.93
C SER A 73 14.90 3.23 -3.26
N LEU A 74 14.39 4.33 -2.69
CA LEU A 74 13.01 4.39 -2.19
C LEU A 74 11.98 4.06 -3.27
N ARG A 75 12.28 4.35 -4.54
CA ARG A 75 11.37 4.01 -5.64
C ARG A 75 11.17 2.49 -5.75
N ASP A 76 12.23 1.72 -5.53
CA ASP A 76 12.15 0.26 -5.61
C ASP A 76 11.31 -0.30 -4.47
N TRP A 77 11.43 0.27 -3.27
CA TRP A 77 10.56 -0.07 -2.15
C TRP A 77 9.08 0.24 -2.43
N PHE A 78 8.74 1.44 -2.91
CA PHE A 78 7.35 1.75 -3.25
C PHE A 78 6.81 0.86 -4.37
N LYS A 79 7.63 0.56 -5.37
CA LYS A 79 7.26 -0.39 -6.43
C LYS A 79 6.97 -1.78 -5.84
N ALA A 80 7.80 -2.27 -4.93
CA ALA A 80 7.57 -3.52 -4.22
C ALA A 80 6.22 -3.51 -3.47
N LEU A 81 5.92 -2.44 -2.72
CA LEU A 81 4.64 -2.29 -2.03
C LEU A 81 3.45 -2.33 -2.99
N TYR A 82 3.53 -1.65 -4.14
CA TYR A 82 2.44 -1.65 -5.10
C TYR A 82 2.27 -3.02 -5.79
N GLU A 83 3.36 -3.67 -6.17
CA GLU A 83 3.29 -4.94 -6.88
C GLU A 83 2.88 -6.10 -5.96
N THR A 84 3.24 -6.06 -4.68
CA THR A 84 2.92 -7.11 -3.70
C THR A 84 1.56 -6.91 -3.04
N LEU A 85 1.19 -5.67 -2.70
CA LEU A 85 -0.07 -5.40 -1.97
C LEU A 85 -1.24 -5.02 -2.89
N LEU A 86 -0.96 -4.28 -3.97
CA LEU A 86 -2.00 -3.72 -4.84
C LEU A 86 -2.07 -4.37 -6.23
N GLY A 87 -1.01 -5.08 -6.65
CA GLY A 87 -0.92 -5.75 -7.94
C GLY A 87 -0.65 -4.83 -9.12
N SER A 88 -0.06 -3.66 -8.90
CA SER A 88 0.29 -2.68 -9.95
C SER A 88 1.73 -2.19 -9.75
N SER A 89 2.41 -1.73 -10.81
CA SER A 89 3.76 -1.16 -10.72
C SER A 89 3.79 0.28 -10.16
N GLN A 90 2.61 0.87 -9.97
CA GLN A 90 2.42 2.22 -9.44
C GLN A 90 1.12 2.27 -8.63
N GLY A 91 1.02 3.23 -7.71
CA GLY A 91 -0.14 3.33 -6.83
C GLY A 91 -0.29 4.70 -6.18
N PRO A 92 -1.32 4.84 -5.33
CA PRO A 92 -1.52 6.05 -4.54
C PRO A 92 -0.37 6.25 -3.55
N ARG A 93 -0.25 7.47 -3.01
CA ARG A 93 0.62 7.73 -1.86
C ARG A 93 0.27 6.76 -0.73
N MET A 94 1.25 5.95 -0.30
CA MET A 94 1.01 4.83 0.59
C MET A 94 0.43 5.24 1.95
N GLY A 95 0.95 6.29 2.60
CA GLY A 95 0.40 6.73 3.88
C GLY A 95 -1.07 7.19 3.78
N SER A 96 -1.45 7.84 2.68
CA SER A 96 -2.86 8.20 2.42
C SER A 96 -3.73 6.98 2.14
N PHE A 97 -3.19 5.97 1.45
CA PHE A 97 -3.87 4.70 1.26
C PHE A 97 -4.11 4.00 2.60
N ILE A 98 -3.09 3.88 3.45
CA ILE A 98 -3.21 3.21 4.76
C ILE A 98 -4.21 3.95 5.66
N ALA A 99 -4.17 5.28 5.70
CA ALA A 99 -5.11 6.08 6.48
C ALA A 99 -6.58 5.89 6.04
N LEU A 100 -6.83 5.76 4.74
CA LEU A 100 -8.19 5.58 4.19
C LEU A 100 -8.66 4.12 4.22
N TYR A 101 -7.75 3.18 3.94
CA TYR A 101 -8.04 1.75 3.89
C TYR A 101 -8.09 1.13 5.29
N GLY A 102 -7.36 1.71 6.23
CA GLY A 102 -7.25 1.30 7.63
C GLY A 102 -6.00 0.46 7.89
N ILE A 103 -5.33 0.73 9.02
CA ILE A 103 -4.13 0.02 9.48
C ILE A 103 -4.38 -1.50 9.51
N ALA A 104 -5.46 -1.94 10.16
CA ALA A 104 -5.78 -3.37 10.28
C ALA A 104 -5.97 -4.06 8.90
N ASN A 105 -6.59 -3.38 7.94
CA ASN A 105 -6.76 -3.93 6.59
C ASN A 105 -5.43 -3.97 5.83
N THR A 106 -4.58 -2.94 5.96
CA THR A 106 -3.23 -2.96 5.38
C THR A 106 -2.39 -4.10 5.94
N ARG A 107 -2.41 -4.30 7.26
CA ARG A 107 -1.72 -5.42 7.92
C ARG A 107 -2.20 -6.78 7.40
N LYS A 108 -3.51 -6.92 7.17
CA LYS A 108 -4.06 -8.12 6.53
C LYS A 108 -3.52 -8.31 5.10
N LEU A 109 -3.42 -7.25 4.29
CA LEU A 109 -2.81 -7.35 2.95
C LEU A 109 -1.35 -7.78 3.02
N ILE A 110 -0.60 -7.28 4.01
CA ILE A 110 0.78 -7.69 4.23
C ILE A 110 0.85 -9.17 4.59
N ALA A 111 0.02 -9.64 5.52
CA ALA A 111 -0.05 -11.06 5.89
C ALA A 111 -0.38 -11.94 4.67
N GLU A 112 -1.38 -11.56 3.86
CA GLU A 112 -1.74 -12.27 2.62
C GLU A 112 -0.58 -12.32 1.60
N ALA A 113 0.30 -11.32 1.58
CA ALA A 113 1.46 -11.28 0.68
C ALA A 113 2.63 -12.15 1.18
N LEU A 114 2.69 -12.43 2.48
CA LEU A 114 3.75 -13.22 3.13
C LEU A 114 3.45 -14.74 3.16
N ASP A 115 2.19 -15.13 2.92
CA ASP A 115 1.75 -16.53 2.75
C ASP A 115 2.16 -17.12 1.37
#